data_AF-A0A2I0DNK8-F1
#
_entry.id   AF-A0A2I0DNK8-F1
#
_cell.length_a   1.000
_cell.length_b   1.000
_cell.length_c   1.000
_cell.angle_alpha   90.00
_cell.angle_beta   90.00
_cell.angle_gamma   90.00
#
_symmetry.space_group_name_H-M   'P 1'
#
loop_
_entity.id
_entity.type
_entity.pdbx_description
1 polymer ?
#
loop_
_entity_poly.entity_id
_entity_poly.type
_entity_poly.pdbx_seq_one_letter_code
_entity_poly.pdbx_strand_id
1 'polypeptide(L)'
;MFSVKSINSEEVLLDSGECNGNRYRIYFKSWDENLRWSVAVNDDIFESQTSAPGINLAACLTDNELSIGWWSELSSTFKANVLLFSDESAYVLQLASKHQCIFELVEARPALLALLLFNTEGQEALIAVASQAQREILPILGMSASKKVLKVLSKYSCERFDRPQIDRLLEFLRANPNSDALQHEALITDATIKVATAHPWLISTVLWRSICHLERVKRKSFISLIDDCLMLAATLGVENEKRVISSLKGLEELQALHDRWVLRVNSKTIEDIPVEEYEMAFHLFPLPDIDGIEAIKNRGELSEEGITLKHCIGAYFDHIFFGWYCAYRVTKPQRATIGLKLAEDGSFTLDQIRGHKNAKVSKDTSDFITTWLKRGKYEQ
;
A
#
# COMPACT_ATOMS: atom_id res chain seq x y z
N MET A 1 3.29 -25.21 10.85
CA MET A 1 4.65 -24.61 10.85
C MET A 1 5.62 -25.75 10.61
N PHE A 2 6.47 -25.66 9.59
CA PHE A 2 7.39 -26.74 9.23
C PHE A 2 8.62 -26.73 10.15
N SER A 3 9.06 -27.91 10.58
CA SER A 3 10.39 -28.10 11.16
C SER A 3 11.38 -28.39 10.03
N VAL A 4 12.54 -27.72 10.07
CA VAL A 4 13.63 -27.98 9.13
C VAL A 4 14.50 -29.08 9.68
N LYS A 5 14.72 -30.11 8.87
CA LYS A 5 15.64 -31.21 9.15
C LYS A 5 16.61 -31.29 7.99
N SER A 6 17.89 -31.02 8.24
CA SER A 6 18.94 -31.39 7.29
C SER A 6 18.96 -32.92 7.23
N ILE A 7 18.84 -33.48 6.03
CA ILE A 7 19.05 -34.92 5.81
C ILE A 7 20.55 -35.18 5.69
N ASN A 8 21.27 -34.28 5.03
CA ASN A 8 22.73 -34.19 4.91
C ASN A 8 23.12 -32.74 4.50
N SER A 9 24.38 -32.47 4.14
CA SER A 9 24.82 -31.12 3.72
C SER A 9 24.12 -30.60 2.46
N GLU A 10 23.56 -31.51 1.66
CA GLU A 10 23.04 -31.29 0.32
C GLU A 10 21.50 -31.26 0.27
N GLU A 11 20.83 -31.99 1.16
CA GLU A 11 19.38 -32.20 1.12
C GLU A 11 18.67 -31.65 2.36
N VAL A 12 17.56 -30.95 2.11
CA VAL A 12 16.75 -30.31 3.15
C VAL A 12 15.36 -30.93 3.17
N LEU A 13 14.93 -31.37 4.35
CA LEU A 13 13.57 -31.82 4.61
C LEU A 13 12.83 -30.75 5.41
N LEU A 14 11.70 -30.29 4.89
CA LEU A 14 10.69 -29.57 5.66
C LEU A 14 9.60 -30.55 6.07
N ASP A 15 9.32 -30.68 7.37
CA ASP A 15 8.32 -31.61 7.92
C ASP A 15 7.29 -30.84 8.75
N SER A 16 6.01 -30.90 8.34
CA SER A 16 4.93 -30.19 9.03
C SER A 16 4.55 -30.81 10.37
N GLY A 17 5.03 -32.01 10.66
CA GLY A 17 4.37 -32.89 11.63
C GLY A 17 2.98 -33.30 11.14
N GLU A 18 2.17 -33.88 12.01
CA GLU A 18 0.79 -34.24 11.71
C GLU A 18 -0.11 -32.99 11.79
N CYS A 19 -0.81 -32.69 10.69
CA CYS A 19 -1.72 -31.56 10.56
C CYS A 19 -2.99 -32.01 9.84
N ASN A 20 -4.15 -31.89 10.50
CA ASN A 20 -5.44 -32.32 9.96
C ASN A 20 -5.47 -33.80 9.50
N GLY A 21 -4.79 -34.68 10.22
CA GLY A 21 -4.70 -36.12 9.90
C GLY A 21 -3.76 -36.46 8.74
N ASN A 22 -3.03 -35.47 8.21
CA ASN A 22 -2.02 -35.67 7.18
C ASN A 22 -0.66 -35.15 7.64
N ARG A 23 0.41 -35.83 7.23
CA ARG A 23 1.78 -35.36 7.42
C ARG A 23 2.37 -34.95 6.08
N TYR A 24 2.73 -33.67 5.97
CA TYR A 24 3.33 -33.10 4.77
C TYR A 24 4.83 -33.00 4.94
N ARG A 25 5.57 -33.50 3.95
CA ARG A 25 7.02 -33.38 3.86
C ARG A 25 7.41 -32.79 2.53
N ILE A 26 8.44 -31.96 2.52
CA ILE A 26 8.98 -31.38 1.30
C ILE A 26 10.48 -31.60 1.31
N TYR A 27 10.94 -32.27 0.27
CA TYR A 27 12.34 -32.60 0.07
C TYR A 27 12.90 -31.60 -0.91
N PHE A 28 13.97 -30.90 -0.55
CA PHE A 28 14.74 -30.07 -1.45
C PHE A 28 16.08 -30.75 -1.71
N LYS A 29 16.39 -30.93 -2.98
CA LYS A 29 17.71 -31.36 -3.46
C LYS A 29 18.71 -30.21 -3.40
N SER A 30 20.00 -30.51 -3.53
CA SER A 30 21.05 -29.50 -3.48
C SER A 30 20.94 -28.45 -4.58
N TRP A 31 21.57 -27.31 -4.32
CA TRP A 31 21.74 -26.23 -5.28
C TRP A 31 22.41 -26.71 -6.57
N ASP A 32 23.48 -27.51 -6.44
CA ASP A 32 24.26 -28.05 -7.56
C ASP A 32 23.45 -29.03 -8.43
N GLU A 33 22.40 -29.63 -7.88
CA GLU A 33 21.44 -30.45 -8.62
C GLU A 33 20.26 -29.65 -9.22
N ASN A 34 20.45 -28.34 -9.42
CA ASN A 34 19.42 -27.43 -9.94
C ASN A 34 18.18 -27.33 -9.04
N LEU A 35 18.39 -27.30 -7.72
CA LEU A 35 17.39 -27.18 -6.65
C LEU A 35 15.99 -27.63 -7.06
N ARG A 36 15.73 -28.92 -6.86
CA ARG A 36 14.42 -29.53 -7.13
C ARG A 36 13.71 -29.81 -5.82
N TRP A 37 12.39 -29.81 -5.84
CA TRP A 37 11.62 -30.28 -4.70
C TRP A 37 10.60 -31.33 -5.07
N SER A 38 10.26 -32.16 -4.09
CA SER A 38 9.12 -33.07 -4.13
C SER A 38 8.30 -32.90 -2.86
N VAL A 39 7.00 -33.14 -2.97
CA VAL A 39 6.08 -33.07 -1.83
C VAL A 39 5.64 -34.48 -1.52
N ALA A 40 5.69 -34.89 -0.26
CA ALA A 40 5.12 -36.14 0.20
C ALA A 40 3.96 -35.90 1.16
N VAL A 41 2.89 -36.66 1.02
CA VAL A 41 1.73 -36.66 1.92
C VAL A 41 1.59 -38.07 2.47
N ASN A 42 1.70 -38.25 3.79
CA ASN A 42 1.62 -39.56 4.44
C ASN A 42 2.57 -40.61 3.81
N ASP A 43 3.81 -40.20 3.52
CA ASP A 43 4.87 -41.01 2.89
C ASP A 43 4.69 -41.31 1.39
N ASP A 44 3.56 -40.95 0.78
CA ASP A 44 3.40 -40.99 -0.68
C ASP A 44 4.07 -39.76 -1.31
N ILE A 45 5.10 -39.99 -2.13
CA ILE A 45 5.88 -38.93 -2.80
C ILE A 45 5.20 -38.54 -4.11
N PHE A 46 4.95 -37.25 -4.26
CA PHE A 46 4.48 -36.60 -5.48
C PHE A 46 5.64 -35.84 -6.12
N GLU A 47 5.87 -36.09 -7.41
CA GLU A 47 6.99 -35.52 -8.15
C GLU A 47 6.89 -34.00 -8.34
N SER A 48 8.05 -33.43 -8.70
CA SER A 48 8.35 -32.01 -8.84
C SER A 48 7.26 -31.24 -9.58
N GLN A 49 6.69 -30.26 -8.88
CA GLN A 49 5.80 -29.27 -9.48
C GLN A 49 6.62 -28.12 -10.05
N THR A 50 6.15 -27.51 -11.14
CA THR A 50 6.71 -26.26 -11.69
C THR A 50 6.23 -25.02 -10.91
N SER A 51 5.22 -25.18 -10.05
CA SER A 51 4.65 -24.12 -9.22
C SER A 51 5.33 -24.07 -7.85
N ALA A 52 5.39 -22.88 -7.27
CA ALA A 52 5.92 -22.69 -5.93
C ALA A 52 5.18 -23.59 -4.92
N PRO A 53 5.88 -24.22 -3.96
CA PRO A 53 5.27 -25.02 -2.91
C PRO A 53 4.44 -24.18 -1.90
N GLY A 54 4.30 -22.86 -2.11
CA GLY A 54 3.56 -21.95 -1.23
C GLY A 54 4.22 -21.76 0.12
N ILE A 55 5.54 -21.92 0.19
CA ILE A 55 6.32 -21.82 1.43
C ILE A 55 7.44 -20.82 1.23
N ASN A 56 7.64 -19.98 2.24
CA ASN A 56 8.82 -19.13 2.35
C ASN A 56 10.05 -19.97 2.72
N LEU A 57 10.57 -20.72 1.74
CA LEU A 57 11.73 -21.59 1.89
C LEU A 57 12.93 -20.80 2.40
N ALA A 58 13.17 -19.62 1.84
CA ALA A 58 14.31 -18.79 2.25
C ALA A 58 14.30 -18.47 3.75
N ALA A 59 13.12 -18.21 4.33
CA ALA A 59 12.98 -18.01 5.78
C ALA A 59 13.35 -19.29 6.54
N CYS A 60 12.84 -20.46 6.11
CA CYS A 60 13.19 -21.75 6.71
C CYS A 60 14.70 -22.04 6.67
N LEU A 61 15.36 -21.72 5.54
CA LEU A 61 16.80 -21.93 5.38
C LEU A 61 17.62 -20.98 6.26
N THR A 62 17.19 -19.73 6.40
CA THR A 62 17.88 -18.72 7.22
C THR A 62 17.93 -19.13 8.69
N ASP A 63 16.84 -19.68 9.23
CA ASP A 63 16.79 -20.16 10.61
C ASP A 63 17.71 -21.38 10.86
N ASN A 64 18.22 -22.03 9.80
CA ASN A 64 18.98 -23.27 9.84
C ASN A 64 20.29 -23.20 9.03
N GLU A 65 20.81 -21.98 8.82
CA GLU A 65 21.86 -21.69 7.84
C GLU A 65 23.13 -22.55 8.02
N LEU A 66 23.54 -22.82 9.26
CA LEU A 66 24.73 -23.63 9.57
C LEU A 66 24.58 -25.11 9.21
N SER A 67 23.36 -25.59 8.96
CA SER A 67 23.08 -27.00 8.68
C SER A 67 22.89 -27.30 7.19
N ILE A 68 23.00 -26.29 6.32
CA ILE A 68 22.67 -26.41 4.89
C ILE A 68 23.83 -25.84 4.08
N GLY A 69 24.67 -26.74 3.55
CA GLY A 69 25.98 -26.41 2.97
C GLY A 69 25.87 -25.38 1.85
N TRP A 70 25.12 -25.71 0.80
CA TRP A 70 24.95 -24.81 -0.35
C TRP A 70 24.30 -23.46 0.00
N TRP A 71 23.37 -23.44 0.98
CA TRP A 71 22.78 -22.17 1.40
C TRP A 71 23.83 -21.30 2.07
N SER A 72 24.69 -21.86 2.92
CA SER A 72 25.75 -21.12 3.60
C SER A 72 26.73 -20.43 2.63
N GLU A 73 26.98 -21.03 1.45
CA GLU A 73 27.88 -20.51 0.43
C GLU A 73 27.34 -19.32 -0.36
N LEU A 74 26.01 -19.14 -0.40
CA LEU A 74 25.39 -18.00 -1.09
C LEU A 74 25.70 -16.67 -0.38
N SER A 75 25.83 -15.60 -1.18
CA SER A 75 26.13 -14.27 -0.65
C SER A 75 25.01 -13.77 0.28
N SER A 76 25.38 -13.01 1.32
CA SER A 76 24.40 -12.41 2.24
C SER A 76 23.39 -11.52 1.51
N THR A 77 23.84 -10.84 0.45
CA THR A 77 22.99 -10.02 -0.42
C THR A 77 21.96 -10.87 -1.15
N PHE A 78 22.39 -11.97 -1.76
CA PHE A 78 21.49 -12.89 -2.45
C PHE A 78 20.43 -13.45 -1.49
N LYS A 79 20.84 -13.92 -0.31
CA LYS A 79 19.95 -14.45 0.73
C LYS A 79 18.89 -13.42 1.15
N ALA A 80 19.34 -12.19 1.46
CA ALA A 80 18.45 -11.10 1.86
C ALA A 80 17.44 -10.75 0.75
N ASN A 81 17.87 -10.74 -0.51
CA ASN A 81 17.01 -10.41 -1.63
C ASN A 81 15.99 -11.51 -1.97
N VAL A 82 16.37 -12.78 -1.86
CA VAL A 82 15.45 -13.90 -2.11
C VAL A 82 14.34 -13.97 -1.04
N LEU A 83 14.64 -13.60 0.21
CA LEU A 83 13.64 -13.52 1.29
C LEU A 83 12.48 -12.57 0.97
N LEU A 84 12.73 -11.53 0.16
CA LEU A 84 11.71 -10.58 -0.26
C LEU A 84 10.59 -11.24 -1.09
N PHE A 85 10.85 -12.37 -1.74
CA PHE A 85 9.86 -13.06 -2.57
C PHE A 85 8.86 -13.90 -1.75
N SER A 86 9.03 -13.99 -0.42
CA SER A 86 8.13 -14.73 0.48
C SER A 86 7.78 -16.12 -0.05
N ASP A 87 6.52 -16.32 -0.44
CA ASP A 87 5.97 -17.62 -0.82
C ASP A 87 6.50 -18.09 -2.18
N GLU A 88 7.02 -17.16 -2.98
CA GLU A 88 7.69 -17.42 -4.27
C GLU A 88 9.19 -17.70 -4.10
N SER A 89 9.75 -17.58 -2.89
CA SER A 89 11.20 -17.72 -2.67
C SER A 89 11.74 -19.07 -3.12
N ALA A 90 11.00 -20.16 -2.90
CA ALA A 90 11.39 -21.49 -3.37
C ALA A 90 11.47 -21.57 -4.90
N TYR A 91 10.50 -20.97 -5.59
CA TYR A 91 10.47 -20.93 -7.05
C TYR A 91 11.62 -20.10 -7.61
N VAL A 92 11.84 -18.90 -7.04
CA VAL A 92 12.97 -18.03 -7.40
C VAL A 92 14.31 -18.71 -7.17
N LEU A 93 14.48 -19.41 -6.04
CA LEU A 93 15.71 -20.16 -5.75
C LEU A 93 15.96 -21.27 -6.78
N GLN A 94 14.92 -22.01 -7.17
CA GLN A 94 15.07 -23.02 -8.20
C GLN A 94 15.46 -22.41 -9.55
N LEU A 95 14.81 -21.32 -9.95
CA LEU A 95 15.18 -20.64 -11.19
C LEU A 95 16.62 -20.12 -11.14
N ALA A 96 17.03 -19.52 -10.01
CA ALA A 96 18.38 -19.01 -9.82
C ALA A 96 19.46 -20.11 -9.82
N SER A 97 19.15 -21.32 -9.31
CA SER A 97 20.06 -22.47 -9.37
C SER A 97 20.29 -22.99 -10.81
N LYS A 98 19.33 -22.73 -11.72
CA LYS A 98 19.34 -23.22 -13.11
C LYS A 98 19.83 -22.18 -14.11
N HIS A 99 19.59 -20.91 -13.81
CA HIS A 99 19.73 -19.82 -14.77
C HIS A 99 20.50 -18.66 -14.16
N GLN A 100 21.73 -18.47 -14.65
CA GLN A 100 22.63 -17.39 -14.21
C GLN A 100 21.99 -15.99 -14.32
N CYS A 101 21.17 -15.74 -15.35
CA CYS A 101 20.47 -14.46 -15.51
C CYS A 101 19.49 -14.17 -14.37
N ILE A 102 18.82 -15.19 -13.84
CA ILE A 102 17.93 -15.05 -12.69
C ILE A 102 18.75 -14.81 -11.43
N PHE A 103 19.84 -15.56 -11.25
CA PHE A 103 20.76 -15.37 -10.12
C PHE A 103 21.28 -13.93 -10.04
N GLU A 104 21.77 -13.40 -11.16
CA GLU A 104 22.28 -12.02 -11.26
C GLU A 104 21.20 -10.97 -10.98
N LEU A 105 19.95 -11.21 -11.41
CA LEU A 105 18.84 -10.31 -11.12
C LEU A 105 18.47 -10.33 -9.63
N VAL A 106 18.45 -11.49 -8.97
CA VAL A 106 18.23 -11.57 -7.52
C VAL A 106 19.33 -10.79 -6.80
N GLU A 107 20.59 -10.98 -7.17
CA GLU A 107 21.71 -10.35 -6.47
C GLU A 107 21.78 -8.84 -6.68
N ALA A 108 21.53 -8.37 -7.91
CA ALA A 108 21.72 -6.96 -8.25
C ALA A 108 20.44 -6.11 -8.18
N ARG A 109 19.29 -6.63 -8.62
CA ARG A 109 18.03 -5.88 -8.82
C ARG A 109 16.79 -6.75 -8.59
N PRO A 110 16.52 -7.19 -7.35
CA PRO A 110 15.41 -8.09 -7.06
C PRO A 110 14.03 -7.49 -7.41
N ALA A 111 13.86 -6.16 -7.33
CA ALA A 111 12.63 -5.50 -7.75
C ALA A 111 12.35 -5.63 -9.26
N LEU A 112 13.40 -5.67 -10.10
CA LEU A 112 13.23 -5.90 -11.54
C LEU A 112 12.78 -7.34 -11.81
N LEU A 113 13.34 -8.31 -11.08
CA LEU A 113 12.89 -9.70 -11.16
C LEU A 113 11.45 -9.86 -10.67
N ALA A 114 11.06 -9.18 -9.58
CA ALA A 114 9.68 -9.21 -9.09
C ALA A 114 8.68 -8.65 -10.12
N LEU A 115 9.04 -7.55 -10.80
CA LEU A 115 8.25 -7.01 -11.91
C LEU A 115 8.08 -8.04 -13.03
N LEU A 116 9.16 -8.71 -13.44
CA LEU A 116 9.11 -9.75 -14.46
C LEU A 116 8.27 -10.95 -14.05
N LEU A 117 8.52 -11.48 -12.85
CA LEU A 117 7.84 -12.66 -12.31
C LEU A 117 6.32 -12.44 -12.28
N PHE A 118 5.86 -11.25 -11.88
CA PHE A 118 4.43 -10.97 -11.79
C PHE A 118 3.78 -10.54 -13.10
N ASN A 119 4.56 -10.11 -14.11
CA ASN A 119 4.02 -9.55 -15.37
C ASN A 119 4.40 -10.36 -16.61
N THR A 120 5.06 -11.51 -16.46
CA THR A 120 5.41 -12.41 -17.57
C THR A 120 4.71 -13.75 -17.39
N GLU A 121 3.98 -14.18 -18.40
CA GLU A 121 3.31 -15.48 -18.37
C GLU A 121 4.26 -16.59 -18.85
N GLY A 122 4.45 -17.60 -18.00
CA GLY A 122 5.23 -18.78 -18.32
C GLY A 122 6.72 -18.64 -18.03
N GLN A 123 7.32 -19.73 -17.56
CA GLN A 123 8.72 -19.79 -17.15
C GLN A 123 9.69 -19.53 -18.31
N GLU A 124 9.43 -20.09 -19.50
CA GLU A 124 10.31 -19.91 -20.67
C GLU A 124 10.39 -18.45 -21.10
N ALA A 125 9.25 -17.75 -21.14
CA ALA A 125 9.19 -16.33 -21.45
C ALA A 125 9.91 -15.49 -20.38
N LEU A 126 9.71 -15.81 -19.09
CA LEU A 126 10.41 -15.16 -17.98
C LEU A 126 11.93 -15.26 -18.14
N ILE A 127 12.46 -16.47 -18.40
CA ILE A 127 13.89 -16.71 -18.58
C ILE A 127 14.42 -15.99 -19.83
N ALA A 128 13.67 -16.06 -20.94
CA ALA A 128 14.06 -15.42 -22.19
C ALA A 128 14.19 -13.89 -22.03
N VAL A 129 13.25 -13.27 -21.30
CA VAL A 129 13.31 -11.82 -21.00
C VAL A 129 14.42 -11.51 -20.00
N ALA A 130 14.55 -12.29 -18.93
CA ALA A 130 15.57 -12.10 -17.90
C ALA A 130 17.01 -12.22 -18.45
N SER A 131 17.19 -12.96 -19.54
CA SER A 131 18.48 -13.13 -20.22
C SER A 131 18.91 -11.91 -21.04
N GLN A 132 18.04 -10.92 -21.23
CA GLN A 132 18.38 -9.69 -21.93
C GLN A 132 19.19 -8.74 -21.04
N ALA A 133 19.90 -7.80 -21.66
CA ALA A 133 20.50 -6.70 -20.91
C ALA A 133 19.42 -5.95 -20.14
N GLN A 134 19.65 -5.65 -18.86
CA GLN A 134 18.59 -5.16 -17.97
C GLN A 134 17.90 -3.85 -18.42
N ARG A 135 18.54 -3.06 -19.29
CA ARG A 135 17.91 -1.89 -19.91
C ARG A 135 16.87 -2.26 -20.98
N GLU A 136 17.09 -3.35 -21.70
CA GLU A 136 16.20 -3.88 -22.74
C GLU A 136 14.99 -4.62 -22.14
N ILE A 137 15.10 -5.04 -20.87
CA ILE A 137 13.97 -5.55 -20.09
C ILE A 137 12.90 -4.46 -19.87
N LEU A 138 13.31 -3.19 -19.71
CA LEU A 138 12.40 -2.10 -19.34
C LEU A 138 11.31 -1.83 -20.39
N PRO A 139 11.61 -1.73 -21.71
CA PRO A 139 10.59 -1.61 -22.75
C PRO A 139 9.57 -2.75 -22.77
N ILE A 140 9.97 -3.99 -22.46
CA ILE A 140 9.06 -5.14 -22.41
C ILE A 140 8.02 -4.97 -21.31
N LEU A 141 8.43 -4.34 -20.21
CA LEU A 141 7.54 -3.92 -19.12
C LEU A 141 6.84 -2.58 -19.40
N GLY A 142 6.98 -1.98 -20.58
CA GLY A 142 6.35 -0.71 -20.94
C GLY A 142 7.01 0.53 -20.33
N MET A 143 8.24 0.41 -19.84
CA MET A 143 9.02 1.51 -19.27
C MET A 143 10.07 2.04 -20.27
N SER A 144 10.60 3.24 -20.02
CA SER A 144 11.71 3.77 -20.81
C SER A 144 13.01 2.95 -20.59
N ALA A 145 13.82 2.76 -21.63
CA ALA A 145 15.14 2.08 -21.54
C ALA A 145 16.21 2.94 -20.83
N SER A 146 15.92 3.36 -19.60
CA SER A 146 16.66 4.38 -18.85
C SER A 146 17.48 3.79 -17.70
N LYS A 147 18.74 4.22 -17.59
CA LYS A 147 19.59 3.94 -16.40
C LYS A 147 18.98 4.54 -15.12
N LYS A 148 18.17 5.59 -15.22
CA LYS A 148 17.52 6.24 -14.07
C LYS A 148 16.44 5.34 -13.47
N VAL A 149 15.65 4.67 -14.32
CA VAL A 149 14.67 3.67 -13.89
C VAL A 149 15.37 2.51 -13.19
N LEU A 150 16.46 1.98 -13.74
CA LEU A 150 17.25 0.93 -13.07
C LEU A 150 17.80 1.40 -11.71
N LYS A 151 18.21 2.67 -11.59
CA LYS A 151 18.68 3.23 -10.32
C LYS A 151 17.55 3.34 -9.29
N VAL A 152 16.34 3.67 -9.72
CA VAL A 152 15.14 3.65 -8.85
C VAL A 152 14.85 2.23 -8.39
N LEU A 153 14.85 1.25 -9.30
CA LEU A 153 14.62 -0.17 -8.95
C LEU A 153 15.68 -0.72 -7.98
N SER A 154 16.95 -0.33 -8.12
CA SER A 154 18.02 -0.70 -7.19
C SER A 154 17.87 -0.10 -5.79
N LYS A 155 17.05 0.94 -5.63
CA LYS A 155 16.82 1.63 -4.34
C LYS A 155 15.45 1.31 -3.74
N TYR A 156 14.64 0.53 -4.46
CA TYR A 156 13.33 0.13 -4.01
C TYR A 156 13.47 -0.90 -2.88
N SER A 157 12.84 -0.60 -1.75
CA SER A 157 12.92 -1.36 -0.52
C SER A 157 11.52 -1.65 0.01
N CYS A 158 11.29 -2.90 0.37
CA CYS A 158 10.05 -3.40 0.95
C CYS A 158 10.34 -4.57 1.89
N GLU A 159 9.37 -4.93 2.72
CA GLU A 159 9.46 -6.12 3.58
C GLU A 159 9.27 -7.42 2.78
N ARG A 160 8.43 -7.36 1.74
CA ARG A 160 8.17 -8.43 0.78
C ARG A 160 7.62 -7.87 -0.53
N PHE A 161 7.87 -8.58 -1.62
CA PHE A 161 7.19 -8.37 -2.89
C PHE A 161 5.82 -9.02 -2.84
N ASP A 162 4.79 -8.20 -3.00
CA ASP A 162 3.45 -8.67 -3.32
C ASP A 162 2.97 -7.99 -4.59
N ARG A 163 2.07 -8.67 -5.31
CA ARG A 163 1.59 -8.22 -6.61
C ARG A 163 0.99 -6.79 -6.56
N PRO A 164 0.14 -6.42 -5.57
CA PRO A 164 -0.40 -5.07 -5.50
C PRO A 164 0.64 -3.95 -5.32
N GLN A 165 1.74 -4.21 -4.58
CA GLN A 165 2.83 -3.24 -4.44
C GLN A 165 3.67 -3.13 -5.72
N ILE A 166 3.99 -4.26 -6.34
CA ILE A 166 4.78 -4.30 -7.56
C ILE A 166 4.03 -3.70 -8.76
N ASP A 167 2.73 -3.99 -8.91
CA ASP A 167 1.90 -3.42 -9.96
C ASP A 167 1.83 -1.88 -9.82
N ARG A 168 1.73 -1.37 -8.59
CA ARG A 168 1.78 0.08 -8.32
C ARG A 168 3.13 0.69 -8.68
N LEU A 169 4.23 0.02 -8.35
CA LEU A 169 5.57 0.46 -8.75
C LEU A 169 5.69 0.52 -10.28
N LEU A 170 5.18 -0.50 -10.97
CA LEU A 170 5.16 -0.57 -12.43
C LEU A 170 4.37 0.59 -13.05
N GLU A 171 3.14 0.79 -12.60
CA GLU A 171 2.27 1.90 -13.04
C GLU A 171 2.95 3.26 -12.83
N PHE A 172 3.55 3.46 -11.65
CA PHE A 172 4.27 4.69 -11.34
C PHE A 172 5.43 4.93 -12.31
N LEU A 173 6.25 3.91 -12.58
CA LEU A 173 7.42 4.03 -13.47
C LEU A 173 7.00 4.24 -14.93
N ARG A 174 5.91 3.63 -15.38
CA ARG A 174 5.32 3.87 -16.71
C ARG A 174 4.84 5.32 -16.87
N ALA A 175 4.17 5.86 -15.86
CA ALA A 175 3.70 7.23 -15.85
C ALA A 175 4.84 8.27 -15.70
N ASN A 176 6.01 7.86 -15.19
CA ASN A 176 7.16 8.73 -14.91
C ASN A 176 8.44 8.25 -15.63
N PRO A 177 8.46 8.25 -16.97
CA PRO A 177 9.50 7.60 -17.77
C PRO A 177 10.90 8.19 -17.56
N ASN A 178 11.01 9.45 -17.15
CA ASN A 178 12.30 10.08 -16.88
C ASN A 178 12.84 9.78 -15.47
N SER A 179 11.96 9.44 -14.52
CA SER A 179 12.29 9.12 -13.13
C SER A 179 13.23 10.13 -12.44
N ASP A 180 13.26 11.37 -12.94
CA ASP A 180 14.24 12.39 -12.54
C ASP A 180 14.11 12.78 -11.08
N ALA A 181 12.88 12.82 -10.58
CA ALA A 181 12.58 13.21 -9.22
C ALA A 181 13.07 12.17 -8.20
N LEU A 182 13.01 10.87 -8.53
CA LEU A 182 13.37 9.80 -7.58
C LEU A 182 14.82 9.30 -7.68
N GLN A 183 15.54 9.59 -8.76
CA GLN A 183 16.89 9.05 -8.96
C GLN A 183 17.91 9.50 -7.88
N HIS A 184 17.64 10.64 -7.23
CA HIS A 184 18.48 11.24 -6.19
C HIS A 184 18.10 10.77 -4.78
N GLU A 185 16.91 10.19 -4.62
CA GLU A 185 16.45 9.69 -3.32
C GLU A 185 17.30 8.52 -2.85
N ALA A 186 17.63 8.48 -1.55
CA ALA A 186 18.47 7.40 -1.02
C ALA A 186 17.72 6.07 -0.91
N LEU A 187 16.43 6.15 -0.58
CA LEU A 187 15.56 5.01 -0.29
C LEU A 187 14.19 5.24 -0.91
N ILE A 188 13.66 4.24 -1.60
CA ILE A 188 12.33 4.29 -2.22
C ILE A 188 11.52 3.13 -1.66
N THR A 189 10.32 3.41 -1.17
CA THR A 189 9.39 2.40 -0.61
C THR A 189 8.02 2.52 -1.25
N ASP A 190 7.15 1.52 -1.08
CA ASP A 190 5.73 1.61 -1.47
C ASP A 190 5.04 2.86 -0.90
N ALA A 191 5.42 3.32 0.30
CA ALA A 191 4.91 4.56 0.89
C ALA A 191 5.24 5.78 0.03
N THR A 192 6.51 5.90 -0.35
CA THR A 192 7.00 7.00 -1.17
C THR A 192 6.40 6.96 -2.57
N ILE A 193 6.20 5.78 -3.15
CA ILE A 193 5.51 5.63 -4.44
C ILE A 193 4.07 6.13 -4.34
N LYS A 194 3.32 5.71 -3.32
CA LYS A 194 1.93 6.18 -3.11
C LYS A 194 1.83 7.70 -2.97
N VAL A 195 2.72 8.31 -2.19
CA VAL A 195 2.73 9.78 -2.03
C VAL A 195 3.18 10.46 -3.31
N ALA A 196 4.19 9.95 -4.01
CA ALA A 196 4.64 10.50 -5.28
C ALA A 196 3.55 10.44 -6.36
N THR A 197 2.72 9.39 -6.38
CA THR A 197 1.57 9.30 -7.28
C THR A 197 0.50 10.35 -6.94
N ALA A 198 0.16 10.53 -5.66
CA ALA A 198 -0.88 11.47 -5.24
C ALA A 198 -0.42 12.94 -5.27
N HIS A 199 0.82 13.20 -4.88
CA HIS A 199 1.39 14.53 -4.69
C HIS A 199 2.86 14.59 -5.22
N PRO A 200 3.06 14.58 -6.55
CA PRO A 200 4.41 14.60 -7.13
C PRO A 200 5.27 15.80 -6.68
N TRP A 201 4.64 16.92 -6.34
CA TRP A 201 5.31 18.15 -5.86
C TRP A 201 6.01 17.98 -4.49
N LEU A 202 5.75 16.90 -3.77
CA LEU A 202 6.45 16.59 -2.51
C LEU A 202 7.81 15.95 -2.72
N ILE A 203 8.10 15.36 -3.89
CA ILE A 203 9.35 14.61 -4.08
C ILE A 203 10.56 15.50 -3.78
N SER A 204 11.54 14.94 -3.06
CA SER A 204 12.77 15.63 -2.63
C SER A 204 12.60 16.82 -1.68
N THR A 205 11.39 17.06 -1.15
CA THR A 205 11.14 18.10 -0.14
C THR A 205 11.59 17.67 1.28
N VAL A 206 11.46 18.57 2.26
CA VAL A 206 11.76 18.26 3.66
C VAL A 206 10.77 17.20 4.18
N LEU A 207 9.48 17.41 3.92
CA LEU A 207 8.44 16.49 4.35
C LEU A 207 8.63 15.10 3.75
N TRP A 208 9.07 15.02 2.49
CA TRP A 208 9.33 13.75 1.81
C TRP A 208 10.31 12.85 2.53
N ARG A 209 11.36 13.41 3.14
CA ARG A 209 12.37 12.64 3.88
C ARG A 209 11.80 11.91 5.08
N SER A 210 10.66 12.35 5.61
CA SER A 210 9.98 11.66 6.70
C SER A 210 9.17 10.44 6.22
N ILE A 211 8.78 10.41 4.94
CA ILE A 211 7.83 9.42 4.38
C ILE A 211 8.43 8.02 4.34
N CYS A 212 9.72 7.91 4.04
CA CYS A 212 10.39 6.63 3.93
C CYS A 212 10.43 5.85 5.26
N HIS A 213 10.28 6.54 6.39
CA HIS A 213 10.23 5.97 7.73
C HIS A 213 8.81 5.80 8.28
N LEU A 214 7.76 6.11 7.50
CA LEU A 214 6.39 5.95 7.94
C LEU A 214 6.01 4.47 8.07
N GLU A 215 5.62 4.11 9.29
CA GLU A 215 4.95 2.84 9.60
C GLU A 215 3.79 2.60 8.65
N ARG A 216 3.63 1.35 8.20
CA ARG A 216 2.61 0.95 7.24
C ARG A 216 1.20 1.44 7.60
N VAL A 217 0.85 1.39 8.89
CA VAL A 217 -0.47 1.79 9.43
C VAL A 217 -0.73 3.29 9.27
N LYS A 218 0.31 4.12 9.27
CA LYS A 218 0.19 5.60 9.22
C LYS A 218 0.20 6.16 7.79
N ARG A 219 0.48 5.35 6.77
CA ARG A 219 0.62 5.82 5.37
C ARG A 219 -0.68 6.32 4.76
N LYS A 220 -1.79 5.58 4.91
CA LYS A 220 -3.09 6.01 4.38
C LYS A 220 -3.56 7.30 5.05
N SER A 221 -3.39 7.41 6.36
CA SER A 221 -3.72 8.63 7.10
C SER A 221 -2.83 9.81 6.69
N PHE A 222 -1.59 9.58 6.27
CA PHE A 222 -0.68 10.65 5.86
C PHE A 222 -1.14 11.33 4.56
N ILE A 223 -1.51 10.55 3.53
CA ILE A 223 -2.04 11.12 2.27
C ILE A 223 -3.33 11.88 2.53
N SER A 224 -4.28 11.28 3.25
CA SER A 224 -5.54 11.96 3.60
C SER A 224 -5.30 13.24 4.41
N LEU A 225 -4.31 13.26 5.29
CA LEU A 225 -3.97 14.46 6.06
C LEU A 225 -3.38 15.58 5.18
N ILE A 226 -2.65 15.24 4.11
CA ILE A 226 -2.18 16.22 3.12
C ILE A 226 -3.38 16.78 2.34
N ASP A 227 -4.29 15.91 1.87
CA ASP A 227 -5.52 16.32 1.18
C ASP A 227 -6.35 17.28 2.06
N ASP A 228 -6.56 16.92 3.33
CA ASP A 228 -7.27 17.74 4.32
C ASP A 228 -6.59 19.10 4.50
N CYS A 229 -5.25 19.13 4.60
CA CYS A 229 -4.49 20.38 4.67
C CYS A 229 -4.69 21.24 3.42
N LEU A 230 -4.67 20.66 2.22
CA LEU A 230 -4.88 21.41 0.98
C LEU A 230 -6.29 22.02 0.91
N MET A 231 -7.32 21.27 1.33
CA MET A 231 -8.70 21.78 1.39
C MET A 231 -8.85 22.90 2.43
N LEU A 232 -8.25 22.73 3.61
CA LEU A 232 -8.22 23.76 4.65
C LEU A 232 -7.48 25.02 4.17
N ALA A 233 -6.36 24.86 3.47
CA ALA A 233 -5.59 25.96 2.92
C ALA A 233 -6.40 26.76 1.89
N ALA A 234 -7.09 26.07 0.97
CA ALA A 234 -7.99 26.69 0.01
C ALA A 234 -9.11 27.48 0.71
N THR A 235 -9.76 26.87 1.71
CA THR A 235 -10.83 27.50 2.51
C THR A 235 -10.35 28.76 3.26
N LEU A 236 -9.08 28.77 3.68
CA LEU A 236 -8.45 29.88 4.39
C LEU A 236 -7.82 30.92 3.45
N GLY A 237 -7.78 30.69 2.14
CA GLY A 237 -7.06 31.53 1.19
C GLY A 237 -5.55 31.58 1.45
N VAL A 238 -4.96 30.48 1.92
CA VAL A 238 -3.51 30.41 2.18
C VAL A 238 -2.77 30.32 0.84
N GLU A 239 -2.00 31.34 0.52
CA GLU A 239 -1.10 31.33 -0.64
C GLU A 239 0.13 30.45 -0.37
N ASN A 240 0.64 29.80 -1.43
CA ASN A 240 1.84 28.95 -1.37
C ASN A 240 1.73 27.77 -0.40
N GLU A 241 0.53 27.23 -0.22
CA GLU A 241 0.19 26.13 0.66
C GLU A 241 1.08 24.90 0.45
N LYS A 242 1.39 24.57 -0.81
CA LYS A 242 2.31 23.47 -1.14
C LYS A 242 3.72 23.71 -0.61
N ARG A 243 4.21 24.96 -0.64
CA ARG A 243 5.51 25.32 -0.08
C ARG A 243 5.52 25.22 1.45
N VAL A 244 4.43 25.65 2.10
CA VAL A 244 4.26 25.52 3.55
C VAL A 244 4.29 24.05 3.94
N ILE A 245 3.47 23.20 3.31
CA ILE A 245 3.40 21.76 3.60
C ILE A 245 4.74 21.07 3.31
N SER A 246 5.39 21.38 2.18
CA SER A 246 6.69 20.79 1.80
C SER A 246 7.82 21.06 2.79
N SER A 247 7.72 22.15 3.57
CA SER A 247 8.75 22.57 4.52
C SER A 247 8.69 21.87 5.88
N LEU A 248 7.60 21.14 6.14
CA LEU A 248 7.37 20.43 7.40
C LEU A 248 8.31 19.23 7.54
N LYS A 249 8.69 18.89 8.77
CA LYS A 249 9.67 17.82 9.04
C LYS A 249 9.08 16.42 9.17
N GLY A 250 7.76 16.30 9.26
CA GLY A 250 7.13 15.01 9.48
C GLY A 250 5.63 15.07 9.76
N LEU A 251 5.09 13.91 10.11
CA LEU A 251 3.67 13.70 10.37
C LEU A 251 3.17 14.57 11.53
N GLU A 252 3.96 14.74 12.60
CA GLU A 252 3.57 15.52 13.78
C GLU A 252 3.41 17.01 13.44
N GLU A 253 4.34 17.58 12.68
CA GLU A 253 4.25 18.97 12.24
C GLU A 253 3.11 19.18 11.23
N LEU A 254 2.85 18.20 10.37
CA LEU A 254 1.70 18.19 9.47
C LEU A 254 0.38 18.16 10.25
N GLN A 255 0.28 17.31 11.28
CA GLN A 255 -0.89 17.26 12.16
C GLN A 255 -1.08 18.58 12.92
N ALA A 256 0.00 19.17 13.43
CA ALA A 256 -0.08 20.46 14.12
C ALA A 256 -0.46 21.61 13.17
N LEU A 257 -0.02 21.58 11.91
CA LEU A 257 -0.48 22.52 10.89
C LEU A 257 -1.97 22.34 10.62
N HIS A 258 -2.40 21.11 10.37
CA HIS A 258 -3.79 20.73 10.18
C HIS A 258 -4.67 21.25 11.34
N ASP A 259 -4.32 20.93 12.59
CA ASP A 259 -5.14 21.28 13.75
C ASP A 259 -5.26 22.80 13.92
N ARG A 260 -4.19 23.55 13.66
CA ARG A 260 -4.24 25.03 13.65
C ARG A 260 -5.16 25.55 12.55
N TRP A 261 -5.14 24.96 11.36
CA TRP A 261 -6.01 25.36 10.27
C TRP A 261 -7.47 25.00 10.51
N VAL A 262 -7.76 23.84 11.10
CA VAL A 262 -9.12 23.47 11.56
C VAL A 262 -9.65 24.50 12.54
N LEU A 263 -8.85 24.90 13.54
CA LEU A 263 -9.27 25.94 14.49
C LEU A 263 -9.59 27.26 13.79
N ARG A 264 -8.81 27.65 12.78
CA ARG A 264 -9.04 28.88 12.01
C ARG A 264 -10.27 28.81 11.10
N VAL A 265 -10.52 27.66 10.47
CA VAL A 265 -11.72 27.45 9.65
C VAL A 265 -12.95 27.48 10.54
N ASN A 266 -12.92 26.76 11.66
CA ASN A 266 -14.04 26.70 12.61
C ASN A 266 -14.22 27.99 13.44
N SER A 267 -13.22 28.87 13.47
CA SER A 267 -13.34 30.19 14.10
C SER A 267 -13.94 31.25 13.18
N LYS A 268 -14.05 30.99 11.87
CA LYS A 268 -14.90 31.83 11.02
C LYS A 268 -16.31 31.68 11.57
N THR A 269 -16.87 32.77 12.07
CA THR A 269 -18.18 32.73 12.71
C THR A 269 -19.19 32.27 11.66
N ILE A 270 -20.19 31.47 12.06
CA ILE A 270 -21.32 31.14 11.19
C ILE A 270 -21.93 32.43 10.59
N GLU A 271 -21.86 33.53 11.36
CA GLU A 271 -22.27 34.88 11.00
C GLU A 271 -21.45 35.49 9.83
N ASP A 272 -20.24 34.98 9.55
CA ASP A 272 -19.41 35.40 8.41
C ASP A 272 -19.83 34.73 7.11
N ILE A 273 -20.68 33.69 7.18
CA ILE A 273 -21.24 33.01 6.02
C ILE A 273 -22.45 33.81 5.55
N PRO A 274 -22.53 34.22 4.27
CA PRO A 274 -23.72 34.87 3.74
C PRO A 274 -24.98 34.03 4.01
N VAL A 275 -26.09 34.66 4.38
CA VAL A 275 -27.34 33.96 4.72
C VAL A 275 -27.80 33.04 3.59
N GLU A 276 -27.59 33.47 2.34
CA GLU A 276 -27.89 32.69 1.14
C GLU A 276 -27.03 31.43 1.03
N GLU A 277 -25.76 31.49 1.45
CA GLU A 277 -24.88 30.32 1.48
C GLU A 277 -25.20 29.41 2.66
N TYR A 278 -25.62 29.98 3.81
CA TYR A 278 -25.90 29.24 5.05
C TYR A 278 -27.06 28.23 4.86
N GLU A 279 -28.16 28.71 4.29
CA GLU A 279 -29.38 27.93 4.02
C GLU A 279 -29.30 27.11 2.72
N MET A 280 -28.17 27.18 2.01
CA MET A 280 -28.02 26.51 0.72
C MET A 280 -28.08 25.00 0.89
N ALA A 281 -29.15 24.41 0.36
CA ALA A 281 -29.41 22.98 0.45
C ALA A 281 -28.44 22.18 -0.42
N PHE A 282 -27.98 21.05 0.11
CA PHE A 282 -27.28 20.03 -0.66
C PHE A 282 -28.31 19.06 -1.25
N HIS A 283 -28.01 18.51 -2.43
CA HIS A 283 -29.02 17.83 -3.25
C HIS A 283 -28.80 16.32 -3.44
N LEU A 284 -27.73 15.74 -2.86
CA LEU A 284 -27.35 14.35 -3.10
C LEU A 284 -27.05 13.58 -1.81
N PHE A 285 -27.96 12.67 -1.47
CA PHE A 285 -27.86 11.77 -0.33
C PHE A 285 -28.21 10.35 -0.78
N PRO A 286 -27.21 9.51 -1.12
CA PRO A 286 -27.46 8.20 -1.71
C PRO A 286 -28.13 7.22 -0.74
N LEU A 287 -28.10 7.52 0.56
CA LEU A 287 -28.61 6.68 1.63
C LEU A 287 -29.65 7.42 2.49
N PRO A 288 -30.70 6.74 2.96
CA PRO A 288 -31.73 7.34 3.79
C PRO A 288 -31.24 7.60 5.23
N ASP A 289 -31.83 8.61 5.85
CA ASP A 289 -31.72 8.88 7.28
C ASP A 289 -32.31 7.70 8.08
N ILE A 290 -31.68 7.33 9.21
CA ILE A 290 -32.17 6.34 10.17
C ILE A 290 -31.98 6.86 11.60
N ASP A 291 -32.59 6.22 12.61
CA ASP A 291 -32.27 6.55 14.02
C ASP A 291 -30.76 6.40 14.25
N GLY A 292 -30.11 7.52 14.60
CA GLY A 292 -28.68 7.57 14.85
C GLY A 292 -27.81 8.04 13.67
N ILE A 293 -28.32 8.13 12.44
CA ILE A 293 -27.58 8.62 11.25
C ILE A 293 -28.46 9.55 10.43
N GLU A 294 -28.04 10.80 10.26
CA GLU A 294 -28.79 11.86 9.59
C GLU A 294 -27.91 12.59 8.58
N ALA A 295 -28.43 12.86 7.38
CA ALA A 295 -27.75 13.66 6.38
C ALA A 295 -27.50 15.09 6.88
N ILE A 296 -26.32 15.64 6.57
CA ILE A 296 -26.00 17.06 6.75
C ILE A 296 -26.49 17.80 5.51
N LYS A 297 -27.52 18.64 5.65
CA LYS A 297 -28.37 19.10 4.53
C LYS A 297 -28.01 20.46 3.96
N ASN A 298 -27.22 21.26 4.65
CA ASN A 298 -26.81 22.59 4.20
C ASN A 298 -25.45 23.01 4.79
N ARG A 299 -24.95 24.16 4.33
CA ARG A 299 -23.69 24.79 4.79
C ARG A 299 -23.69 25.05 6.29
N GLY A 300 -24.83 25.48 6.85
CA GLY A 300 -24.97 25.76 8.26
C GLY A 300 -24.72 24.53 9.13
N GLU A 301 -25.46 23.46 8.88
CA GLU A 301 -25.31 22.18 9.56
C GLU A 301 -23.89 21.60 9.41
N LEU A 302 -23.26 21.78 8.25
CA LEU A 302 -21.88 21.34 8.00
C LEU A 302 -20.88 22.12 8.86
N SER A 303 -21.08 23.42 8.99
CA SER A 303 -20.22 24.30 9.79
C SER A 303 -20.39 24.00 11.29
N GLU A 304 -21.63 23.84 11.74
CA GLU A 304 -21.96 23.41 13.11
C GLU A 304 -21.34 22.05 13.44
N GLU A 305 -21.36 21.10 12.51
CA GLU A 305 -20.71 19.79 12.65
C GLU A 305 -19.20 19.96 12.87
N GLY A 306 -18.55 20.76 12.01
CA GLY A 306 -17.12 21.06 12.09
C GLY A 306 -16.72 21.65 13.43
N ILE A 307 -17.48 22.63 13.92
CA ILE A 307 -17.28 23.29 15.21
C ILE A 307 -17.48 22.31 16.37
N THR A 308 -18.62 21.59 16.37
CA THR A 308 -19.02 20.67 17.44
C THR A 308 -17.99 19.55 17.61
N LEU A 309 -17.58 18.92 16.51
CA LEU A 309 -16.60 17.83 16.55
C LEU A 309 -15.15 18.32 16.48
N LYS A 310 -14.90 19.62 16.32
CA LYS A 310 -13.55 20.20 16.19
C LYS A 310 -12.73 19.51 15.10
N HIS A 311 -13.33 19.26 13.95
CA HIS A 311 -12.69 18.56 12.83
C HIS A 311 -12.91 19.27 11.48
N CYS A 312 -12.31 18.75 10.41
CA CYS A 312 -12.14 19.44 9.13
C CYS A 312 -13.33 19.38 8.16
N ILE A 313 -14.49 18.81 8.54
CA ILE A 313 -15.61 18.62 7.58
C ILE A 313 -16.07 19.92 6.90
N GLY A 314 -15.96 21.07 7.56
CA GLY A 314 -16.33 22.36 6.96
C GLY A 314 -15.54 22.68 5.69
N ALA A 315 -14.32 22.18 5.56
CA ALA A 315 -13.49 22.36 4.37
C ALA A 315 -13.96 21.56 3.15
N TYR A 316 -14.90 20.62 3.34
CA TYR A 316 -15.48 19.81 2.25
C TYR A 316 -16.68 20.48 1.59
N PHE A 317 -17.05 21.70 1.98
CA PHE A 317 -18.22 22.40 1.46
C PHE A 317 -18.29 22.38 -0.08
N ASP A 318 -17.22 22.79 -0.78
CA ASP A 318 -17.24 22.86 -2.25
C ASP A 318 -17.49 21.48 -2.86
N HIS A 319 -16.86 20.43 -2.32
CA HIS A 319 -17.06 19.07 -2.83
C HIS A 319 -18.50 18.57 -2.60
N ILE A 320 -19.11 18.93 -1.47
CA ILE A 320 -20.51 18.58 -1.19
C ILE A 320 -21.45 19.37 -2.10
N PHE A 321 -21.18 20.66 -2.25
CA PHE A 321 -21.97 21.56 -3.10
C PHE A 321 -21.96 21.12 -4.57
N PHE A 322 -20.80 20.73 -5.11
CA PHE A 322 -20.68 20.22 -6.48
C PHE A 322 -21.15 18.76 -6.65
N GLY A 323 -21.59 18.11 -5.57
CA GLY A 323 -22.14 16.75 -5.65
C GLY A 323 -21.08 15.65 -5.78
N TRP A 324 -19.82 15.94 -5.45
CA TRP A 324 -18.74 14.94 -5.42
C TRP A 324 -18.58 14.27 -4.05
N TYR A 325 -19.26 14.82 -3.04
CA TYR A 325 -19.21 14.35 -1.67
C TYR A 325 -20.56 14.50 -0.99
N CYS A 326 -20.83 13.69 0.03
CA CYS A 326 -21.89 13.98 0.98
C CYS A 326 -21.47 13.56 2.38
N ALA A 327 -22.10 14.19 3.37
CA ALA A 327 -21.77 13.97 4.77
C ALA A 327 -23.02 13.60 5.57
N TYR A 328 -22.84 12.67 6.51
CA TYR A 328 -23.87 12.27 7.46
C TYR A 328 -23.34 12.45 8.88
N ARG A 329 -24.20 12.95 9.74
CA ARG A 329 -24.04 13.04 11.17
C ARG A 329 -24.42 11.71 11.82
N VAL A 330 -23.59 11.21 12.71
CA VAL A 330 -23.88 10.06 13.57
C VAL A 330 -24.07 10.56 15.00
N THR A 331 -25.21 10.23 15.61
CA THR A 331 -25.57 10.63 16.98
C THR A 331 -25.49 9.47 17.98
N LYS A 332 -25.55 8.21 17.50
CA LYS A 332 -25.41 6.99 18.31
C LYS A 332 -24.69 5.88 17.51
N PRO A 333 -23.98 4.95 18.17
CA PRO A 333 -23.72 4.88 19.61
C PRO A 333 -22.69 5.90 20.09
N GLN A 334 -21.92 6.48 19.18
CA GLN A 334 -20.95 7.54 19.45
C GLN A 334 -21.15 8.68 18.45
N ARG A 335 -20.92 9.91 18.90
CA ARG A 335 -20.93 11.08 18.03
C ARG A 335 -19.79 11.00 16.99
N ALA A 336 -20.15 11.03 15.71
CA ALA A 336 -19.21 11.00 14.59
C ALA A 336 -19.80 11.63 13.31
N THR A 337 -18.98 11.73 12.27
CA THR A 337 -19.38 12.12 10.92
C THR A 337 -18.91 11.06 9.93
N ILE A 338 -19.75 10.75 8.95
CA ILE A 338 -19.47 9.88 7.82
C ILE A 338 -19.30 10.77 6.60
N GLY A 339 -18.24 10.54 5.83
CA GLY A 339 -18.03 11.18 4.54
C GLY A 339 -18.03 10.14 3.42
N LEU A 340 -18.82 10.39 2.38
CA LEU A 340 -18.93 9.54 1.20
C LEU A 340 -18.47 10.30 -0.04
N LYS A 341 -17.63 9.67 -0.87
CA LYS A 341 -17.32 10.14 -2.22
C LYS A 341 -18.39 9.64 -3.18
N LEU A 342 -18.89 10.53 -4.00
CA LEU A 342 -19.89 10.27 -5.03
C LEU A 342 -19.21 10.21 -6.39
N ALA A 343 -19.57 9.21 -7.20
CA ALA A 343 -19.17 9.11 -8.59
C ALA A 343 -20.29 9.61 -9.51
N GLU A 344 -19.94 9.95 -10.76
CA GLU A 344 -20.91 10.45 -11.76
C GLU A 344 -22.01 9.44 -12.09
N ASP A 345 -21.73 8.14 -11.95
CA ASP A 345 -22.69 7.05 -12.18
C ASP A 345 -23.66 6.84 -11.00
N GLY A 346 -23.60 7.70 -9.98
CA GLY A 346 -24.41 7.62 -8.76
C GLY A 346 -23.89 6.61 -7.74
N SER A 347 -22.83 5.86 -8.06
CA SER A 347 -22.18 4.99 -7.09
C SER A 347 -21.44 5.80 -6.02
N PHE A 348 -21.27 5.21 -4.84
CA PHE A 348 -20.57 5.87 -3.74
C PHE A 348 -19.58 4.95 -3.03
N THR A 349 -18.54 5.59 -2.48
CA THR A 349 -17.52 4.92 -1.67
C THR A 349 -17.38 5.60 -0.32
N LEU A 350 -17.24 4.79 0.73
CA LEU A 350 -16.93 5.31 2.06
C LEU A 350 -15.53 5.91 2.04
N ASP A 351 -15.43 7.20 2.30
CA ASP A 351 -14.15 7.90 2.39
C ASP A 351 -13.64 7.86 3.83
N GLN A 352 -14.40 8.42 4.77
CA GLN A 352 -13.98 8.55 6.16
C GLN A 352 -15.12 8.39 7.16
N ILE A 353 -14.76 7.92 8.37
CA ILE A 353 -15.60 7.96 9.57
C ILE A 353 -14.77 8.59 10.68
N ARG A 354 -15.20 9.76 11.16
CA ARG A 354 -14.42 10.58 12.10
C ARG A 354 -15.23 10.99 13.31
N GLY A 355 -14.67 10.79 14.49
CA GLY A 355 -15.18 11.34 15.74
C GLY A 355 -14.60 12.72 16.04
N HIS A 356 -14.77 13.15 17.28
CA HIS A 356 -14.22 14.42 17.78
C HIS A 356 -12.71 14.53 17.52
N LYS A 357 -12.26 15.67 16.98
CA LYS A 357 -10.89 15.97 16.54
C LYS A 357 -10.32 14.94 15.55
N ASN A 358 -11.13 14.50 14.59
CA ASN A 358 -10.75 13.50 13.58
C ASN A 358 -10.31 12.13 14.17
N ALA A 359 -10.66 11.86 15.43
CA ALA A 359 -10.33 10.61 16.07
C ALA A 359 -11.02 9.43 15.39
N LYS A 360 -10.41 8.24 15.51
CA LYS A 360 -11.09 6.99 15.13
C LYS A 360 -12.29 6.77 16.05
N VAL A 361 -13.37 6.24 15.49
CA VAL A 361 -14.56 5.84 16.25
C VAL A 361 -14.37 4.49 16.92
N SER A 362 -15.23 4.18 17.89
CA SER A 362 -15.29 2.85 18.51
C SER A 362 -15.68 1.77 17.50
N LYS A 363 -15.35 0.52 17.82
CA LYS A 363 -15.73 -0.64 17.00
C LYS A 363 -17.25 -0.71 16.82
N ASP A 364 -18.03 -0.54 17.89
CA ASP A 364 -19.49 -0.58 17.86
C ASP A 364 -20.08 0.45 16.88
N THR A 365 -19.51 1.67 16.87
CA THR A 365 -19.91 2.72 15.93
C THR A 365 -19.55 2.34 14.49
N SER A 366 -18.36 1.79 14.28
CA SER A 366 -17.92 1.30 12.98
C SER A 366 -18.81 0.17 12.45
N ASP A 367 -19.21 -0.77 13.31
CA ASP A 367 -20.06 -1.92 12.96
C ASP A 367 -21.50 -1.46 12.65
N PHE A 368 -22.02 -0.50 13.42
CA PHE A 368 -23.31 0.15 13.18
C PHE A 368 -23.35 0.83 11.79
N ILE A 369 -22.34 1.65 11.48
CA ILE A 369 -22.23 2.35 10.19
C ILE A 369 -22.06 1.35 9.04
N THR A 370 -21.22 0.32 9.23
CA THR A 370 -21.01 -0.72 8.21
C THR A 370 -22.31 -1.46 7.88
N THR A 371 -23.15 -1.72 8.88
CA THR A 371 -24.46 -2.35 8.68
C THR A 371 -25.39 -1.46 7.87
N TRP A 372 -25.45 -0.17 8.19
CA TRP A 372 -26.23 0.83 7.45
C TRP A 372 -25.77 0.93 5.99
N LEU A 373 -24.45 1.06 5.75
CA LEU A 373 -23.88 1.12 4.40
C LEU A 373 -24.19 -0.14 3.57
N LYS A 374 -24.13 -1.33 4.19
CA LYS A 374 -24.45 -2.59 3.50
C LYS A 374 -25.91 -2.63 3.07
N ARG A 375 -26.85 -2.32 3.97
CA ARG A 375 -28.29 -2.32 3.66
C ARG A 375 -28.61 -1.38 2.51
N GLY A 376 -28.10 -0.15 2.58
CA GLY A 376 -28.30 0.84 1.54
C GLY A 376 -27.75 0.46 0.16
N LYS A 377 -26.67 -0.34 0.10
CA LYS A 377 -26.14 -0.87 -1.16
C LYS A 377 -26.94 -2.03 -1.75
N TYR A 378 -27.75 -2.72 -0.95
CA TYR A 378 -28.61 -3.81 -1.42
C TYR A 378 -29.99 -3.32 -1.87
N GLU A 379 -30.39 -2.12 -1.44
CA GLU A 379 -31.70 -1.51 -1.76
C GLU A 379 -31.65 -0.59 -2.98
N GLN A 380 -30.46 -0.33 -3.54
CA GLN A 380 -30.23 0.28 -4.86
C GLN A 380 -30.02 -0.82 -5.91
#